data_AF-A0A6S7HKR2-F1
#
_entry.id   AF-A0A6S7HKR2-F1
#
_cell.length_a   1.000
_cell.length_b   1.000
_cell.length_c   1.000
_cell.angle_alpha   90.00
_cell.angle_beta   90.00
_cell.angle_gamma   90.00
#
_symmetry.space_group_name_H-M   'P 1'
#
loop_
_entity.id
_entity.type
_entity.pdbx_description
1 polymer ?
#
loop_
_entity_poly.entity_id
_entity_poly.type
_entity_poly.pdbx_seq_one_letter_code
_entity_poly.pdbx_strand_id
1 'polypeptide(L)'
;MVSLQSYHQRLVYLITYSRADIAKFPTKQQFADAVLEAWKSCGITISHWVVSIEGHAVTDSNDDMNMYHYHMALKLARRGRWLQVRRFLDETYAIQVHFSDNHNTYYSAYKYVTKEDNECLHSEQHPDLSSPPKTEQALASKKRKAREKNSTRQRKARKEKCLTVYKENNHEVAAGVPCSGAKPRSQKCVGRIHS
;
A
#
# COMPACT_ATOMS: atom_id res chain seq x y z
N MET A 1 -0.56 -24.87 -5.99
CA MET A 1 -1.66 -24.06 -5.43
C MET A 1 -1.07 -22.91 -4.62
N VAL A 2 -1.24 -21.67 -5.09
CA VAL A 2 -0.61 -20.49 -4.45
C VAL A 2 -1.49 -20.04 -3.28
N SER A 3 -0.97 -20.16 -2.06
CA SER A 3 -1.64 -19.67 -0.85
C SER A 3 -1.80 -18.15 -0.93
N LEU A 4 -3.03 -17.69 -1.17
CA LEU A 4 -3.40 -16.28 -1.05
C LEU A 4 -3.31 -15.90 0.42
N GLN A 5 -2.11 -15.48 0.82
CA GLN A 5 -1.81 -14.76 2.03
C GLN A 5 -3.01 -13.89 2.46
N SER A 6 -3.45 -14.08 3.70
CA SER A 6 -4.53 -13.39 4.44
C SER A 6 -4.39 -11.85 4.53
N TYR A 7 -3.68 -11.21 3.61
CA TYR A 7 -2.92 -10.01 3.93
C TYR A 7 -3.66 -8.68 3.81
N HIS A 8 -4.84 -8.57 3.19
CA HIS A 8 -5.47 -7.24 3.00
C HIS A 8 -6.98 -7.20 3.16
N GLN A 9 -7.57 -8.06 3.99
CA GLN A 9 -8.93 -7.84 4.48
C GLN A 9 -8.92 -6.67 5.47
N ARG A 10 -9.52 -5.55 5.10
CA ARG A 10 -9.50 -4.31 5.90
C ARG A 10 -10.89 -3.70 5.97
N LEU A 11 -11.08 -2.85 6.98
CA LEU A 11 -12.29 -2.08 7.18
C LEU A 11 -12.16 -0.67 6.63
N VAL A 12 -10.95 -0.19 6.34
CA VAL A 12 -10.72 1.19 5.91
C VAL A 12 -9.82 1.16 4.68
N TYR A 13 -10.21 1.92 3.66
CA TYR A 13 -9.41 2.13 2.46
C TYR A 13 -9.37 3.61 2.11
N LEU A 14 -8.24 4.03 1.55
CA LEU A 14 -8.10 5.27 0.80
C LEU A 14 -8.02 4.90 -0.68
N ILE A 15 -8.85 5.53 -1.50
CA ILE A 15 -8.91 5.36 -2.94
C ILE A 15 -8.44 6.65 -3.59
N THR A 16 -7.59 6.51 -4.60
CA THR A 16 -7.16 7.64 -5.43
C THR A 16 -7.47 7.32 -6.89
N TYR A 17 -8.21 8.20 -7.56
CA TYR A 17 -8.32 8.21 -9.01
C TYR A 17 -7.48 9.38 -9.55
N SER A 18 -6.28 9.05 -10.01
CA SER A 18 -5.34 10.04 -10.57
C SER A 18 -5.64 10.30 -12.04
N ARG A 19 -5.35 11.52 -12.51
CA ARG A 19 -5.68 11.98 -13.86
C ARG A 19 -7.15 11.70 -14.22
N ALA A 20 -8.02 12.13 -13.32
CA ALA A 20 -9.43 11.82 -13.37
C ALA A 20 -10.08 12.41 -14.62
N ASP A 21 -10.87 11.60 -15.32
CA ASP A 21 -11.67 12.05 -16.45
C ASP A 21 -12.93 12.76 -15.93
N ILE A 22 -12.87 14.09 -15.86
CA ILE A 22 -13.96 14.94 -15.38
C ILE A 22 -15.16 14.91 -16.34
N ALA A 23 -14.97 14.58 -17.62
CA ALA A 23 -16.11 14.39 -18.52
C ALA A 23 -16.93 13.14 -18.15
N LYS A 24 -16.25 12.10 -17.64
CA LYS A 24 -16.88 10.87 -17.16
C LYS A 24 -17.50 11.00 -15.77
N PHE A 25 -16.82 11.73 -14.89
CA PHE A 25 -17.32 12.02 -13.55
C PHE A 25 -17.26 13.53 -13.30
N PRO A 26 -18.28 14.31 -13.73
CA PRO A 26 -18.27 15.76 -13.52
C PRO A 26 -18.43 16.16 -12.06
N THR A 27 -18.95 15.27 -11.21
CA THR A 27 -19.21 15.56 -9.79
C THR A 27 -18.58 14.51 -8.87
N LYS A 28 -18.20 14.97 -7.66
CA LYS A 28 -17.74 14.08 -6.57
C LYS A 28 -18.75 12.98 -6.26
N GLN A 29 -20.04 13.29 -6.36
CA GLN A 29 -21.13 12.35 -6.11
C GLN A 29 -21.12 11.19 -7.10
N GLN A 30 -20.98 11.45 -8.40
CA GLN A 30 -20.96 10.37 -9.40
C GLN A 30 -19.77 9.44 -9.23
N PHE A 31 -18.58 9.98 -8.91
CA PHE A 31 -17.43 9.14 -8.58
C PHE A 31 -17.67 8.32 -7.31
N ALA A 32 -18.25 8.93 -6.27
CA ALA A 32 -18.63 8.22 -5.05
C ALA A 32 -19.58 7.05 -5.38
N ASP A 33 -20.67 7.32 -6.10
CA ASP A 33 -21.71 6.35 -6.44
C ASP A 33 -21.15 5.15 -7.19
N ALA A 34 -20.25 5.37 -8.17
CA ALA A 34 -19.58 4.29 -8.88
C ALA A 34 -18.77 3.38 -7.93
N VAL A 35 -18.06 3.97 -6.96
CA VAL A 35 -17.34 3.20 -5.93
C VAL A 35 -18.32 2.48 -5.00
N LEU A 36 -19.40 3.14 -4.56
CA LEU A 36 -20.41 2.53 -3.70
C LEU A 36 -21.07 1.32 -4.38
N GLU A 37 -21.42 1.46 -5.66
CA GLU A 37 -21.98 0.40 -6.50
C GLU A 37 -21.01 -0.78 -6.60
N ALA A 38 -19.72 -0.52 -6.85
CA ALA A 38 -18.70 -1.55 -6.94
C ALA A 38 -18.51 -2.36 -5.64
N TRP A 39 -18.65 -1.73 -4.47
CA TRP A 39 -18.63 -2.45 -3.19
C TRP A 39 -19.92 -3.22 -2.95
N LYS A 40 -21.07 -2.65 -3.33
CA LYS A 40 -22.38 -3.30 -3.24
C LYS A 40 -22.46 -4.53 -4.12
N SER A 41 -21.92 -4.50 -5.34
CA SER A 41 -21.86 -5.67 -6.24
C SER A 41 -20.99 -6.79 -5.67
N CYS A 42 -19.98 -6.45 -4.87
CA CYS A 42 -19.19 -7.40 -4.08
C CYS A 42 -19.88 -7.85 -2.77
N GLY A 43 -21.13 -7.42 -2.52
CA GLY A 43 -21.89 -7.75 -1.32
C GLY A 43 -21.38 -7.09 -0.04
N ILE A 44 -20.71 -5.94 -0.14
CA ILE A 44 -20.12 -5.25 1.02
C ILE A 44 -20.77 -3.88 1.19
N THR A 45 -21.36 -3.66 2.36
CA THR A 45 -21.93 -2.36 2.74
C THR A 45 -20.83 -1.43 3.27
N ILE A 46 -20.95 -0.16 2.92
CA ILE A 46 -20.10 0.93 3.41
C ILE A 46 -20.81 1.64 4.56
N SER A 47 -20.10 1.84 5.67
CA SER A 47 -20.62 2.55 6.84
C SER A 47 -20.48 4.05 6.70
N HIS A 48 -19.30 4.53 6.29
CA HIS A 48 -19.02 5.95 6.12
C HIS A 48 -18.07 6.16 4.94
N TRP A 49 -18.21 7.29 4.27
CA TRP A 49 -17.27 7.70 3.23
C TRP A 49 -17.19 9.23 3.14
N VAL A 50 -16.07 9.69 2.58
CA VAL A 50 -15.82 11.07 2.19
C VAL A 50 -15.07 11.08 0.87
N VAL A 51 -15.42 12.00 -0.03
CA VAL A 51 -14.74 12.24 -1.31
C VAL A 51 -14.30 13.69 -1.38
N SER A 52 -13.05 13.90 -1.79
CA SER A 52 -12.52 15.19 -2.20
C SER A 52 -12.03 15.15 -3.64
N ILE A 53 -11.92 16.32 -4.25
CA ILE A 53 -11.27 16.51 -5.54
C ILE A 53 -10.14 17.53 -5.37
N GLU A 54 -8.94 17.17 -5.81
CA GLU A 54 -7.77 18.03 -5.84
C GLU A 54 -7.45 18.33 -7.30
N GLY A 55 -7.56 19.58 -7.72
CA GLY A 55 -7.06 20.03 -9.01
C GLY A 55 -5.71 20.68 -8.82
N HIS A 56 -4.65 20.14 -9.42
CA HIS A 56 -3.44 20.92 -9.56
C HIS A 56 -3.64 21.86 -10.77
N ALA A 57 -3.41 23.17 -10.62
CA ALA A 57 -3.38 24.09 -11.75
C ALA A 57 -1.96 24.07 -12.36
N VAL A 58 -1.82 23.80 -13.66
CA VAL A 58 -0.54 24.07 -14.35
C VAL A 58 -0.53 25.56 -14.68
N THR A 59 0.33 26.31 -14.01
CA THR A 59 1.00 27.46 -14.60
C THR A 59 1.99 26.92 -15.65
N ASP A 60 1.76 27.23 -16.94
CA ASP A 60 2.77 27.23 -18.01
C ASP A 60 3.09 25.95 -18.82
N SER A 61 2.13 25.07 -19.14
CA SER A 61 2.34 24.14 -20.29
C SER A 61 1.07 23.75 -21.03
N ASN A 62 1.16 23.78 -22.36
CA ASN A 62 0.11 23.56 -23.37
C ASN A 62 -0.42 22.11 -23.47
N ASP A 63 -0.41 21.35 -22.38
CA ASP A 63 -0.98 20.00 -22.34
C ASP A 63 -2.22 20.03 -21.44
N ASP A 64 -3.40 19.92 -22.06
CA ASP A 64 -4.72 19.72 -21.42
C ASP A 64 -4.82 18.35 -20.72
N MET A 65 -3.79 17.97 -19.97
CA MET A 65 -3.80 16.76 -19.17
C MET A 65 -4.63 17.03 -17.92
N ASN A 66 -5.78 16.36 -17.82
CA ASN A 66 -6.64 16.39 -16.63
C ASN A 66 -5.78 16.15 -15.36
N MET A 67 -5.47 17.23 -14.64
CA MET A 67 -4.62 17.19 -13.45
C MET A 67 -5.44 17.07 -12.16
N TYR A 68 -6.69 16.64 -12.31
CA TYR A 68 -7.62 16.39 -11.21
C TYR A 68 -7.42 15.01 -10.62
N HIS A 69 -7.41 14.94 -9.30
CA HIS A 69 -7.36 13.72 -8.52
C HIS A 69 -8.60 13.62 -7.64
N TYR A 70 -9.35 12.52 -7.75
CA TYR A 70 -10.32 12.20 -6.71
C TYR A 70 -9.63 11.41 -5.61
N HIS A 71 -9.87 11.82 -4.37
CA HIS A 71 -9.49 11.08 -3.19
C HIS A 71 -10.75 10.68 -2.43
N MET A 72 -10.85 9.40 -2.08
CA MET A 72 -11.97 8.89 -1.29
C MET A 72 -11.48 8.08 -0.11
N ALA A 73 -11.94 8.40 1.09
CA ALA A 73 -11.76 7.55 2.25
C ALA A 73 -13.07 6.84 2.52
N LEU A 74 -13.01 5.53 2.78
CA LEU A 74 -14.19 4.75 3.10
C LEU A 74 -13.95 3.81 4.28
N LYS A 75 -15.02 3.57 5.03
CA LYS A 75 -15.08 2.56 6.08
C LYS A 75 -16.15 1.54 5.73
N LEU A 76 -15.76 0.28 5.63
CA LEU A 76 -16.63 -0.86 5.37
C LEU A 76 -17.28 -1.36 6.67
N ALA A 77 -18.51 -1.88 6.56
CA ALA A 77 -19.22 -2.53 7.66
C ALA A 77 -18.56 -3.86 8.06
N ARG A 78 -17.93 -4.53 7.10
CA ARG A 78 -17.18 -5.78 7.29
C ARG A 78 -15.90 -5.78 6.47
N ARG A 79 -14.95 -6.65 6.82
CA ARG A 79 -13.65 -6.68 6.11
C ARG A 79 -13.85 -7.11 4.66
N GLY A 80 -13.40 -6.27 3.73
CA GLY A 80 -13.49 -6.50 2.29
C GLY A 80 -12.13 -6.74 1.64
N ARG A 81 -12.14 -7.21 0.38
CA ARG A 81 -10.95 -7.21 -0.49
C ARG A 81 -11.23 -6.27 -1.66
N TRP A 82 -10.32 -5.33 -1.90
CA TRP A 82 -10.50 -4.30 -2.93
C TRP A 82 -10.30 -4.81 -4.36
N LEU A 83 -9.64 -5.97 -4.57
CA LEU A 83 -9.26 -6.40 -5.93
C LEU A 83 -10.47 -6.63 -6.84
N GLN A 84 -11.54 -7.21 -6.32
CA GLN A 84 -12.79 -7.41 -7.08
C GLN A 84 -13.46 -6.07 -7.41
N VAL A 85 -13.45 -5.15 -6.46
CA VAL A 85 -13.98 -3.77 -6.63
C VAL A 85 -13.21 -3.03 -7.70
N ARG A 86 -11.86 -3.11 -7.70
CA ARG A 86 -11.03 -2.47 -8.73
C ARG A 86 -11.33 -3.02 -10.11
N ARG A 87 -11.50 -4.33 -10.25
CA ARG A 87 -11.87 -4.96 -11.54
C ARG A 87 -13.24 -4.49 -12.00
N PHE A 88 -14.22 -4.45 -11.11
CA PHE A 88 -15.55 -3.92 -11.42
C PHE A 88 -15.48 -2.49 -11.96
N LEU A 89 -14.69 -1.61 -11.32
CA LEU A 89 -14.55 -0.22 -11.75
C LEU A 89 -13.89 -0.08 -13.12
N ASP A 90 -12.89 -0.92 -13.41
CA ASP A 90 -12.21 -0.97 -14.70
C ASP A 90 -13.12 -1.52 -15.80
N GLU A 91 -13.85 -2.60 -15.53
CA GLU A 91 -14.74 -3.24 -16.51
C GLU A 91 -16.00 -2.39 -16.78
N THR A 92 -16.56 -1.73 -15.77
CA THR A 92 -17.85 -1.02 -15.87
C THR A 92 -17.68 0.44 -16.31
N TYR A 93 -16.67 1.13 -15.77
CA TYR A 93 -16.47 2.56 -16.03
C TYR A 93 -15.16 2.85 -16.78
N ALA A 94 -14.35 1.83 -17.10
CA ALA A 94 -13.04 2.02 -17.73
C ALA A 94 -12.16 3.02 -16.94
N ILE A 95 -12.12 2.87 -15.62
CA ILE A 95 -11.25 3.67 -14.74
C ILE A 95 -10.30 2.81 -13.93
N GLN A 96 -9.07 3.30 -13.78
CA GLN A 96 -8.06 2.67 -12.95
C GLN A 96 -7.85 3.47 -11.67
N VAL A 97 -8.29 2.89 -10.56
CA VAL A 97 -8.14 3.48 -9.23
C VAL A 97 -7.06 2.77 -8.42
N HIS A 98 -6.38 3.52 -7.56
CA HIS A 98 -5.41 3.00 -6.60
C HIS A 98 -6.06 2.84 -5.21
N PHE A 99 -5.89 1.68 -4.59
CA PHE A 99 -6.33 1.41 -3.22
C PHE A 99 -5.15 1.36 -2.26
N SER A 100 -5.22 2.11 -1.16
CA SER A 100 -4.27 2.12 -0.06
C SER A 100 -4.93 1.68 1.25
N ASP A 101 -4.27 0.79 2.00
CA ASP A 101 -4.67 0.35 3.34
C ASP A 101 -3.71 0.83 4.45
N ASN A 102 -2.98 1.91 4.16
CA ASN A 102 -1.98 2.44 5.08
C ASN A 102 -2.60 3.06 6.34
N HIS A 103 -3.80 3.63 6.22
CA HIS A 103 -4.54 4.21 7.33
C HIS A 103 -5.10 3.13 8.27
N ASN A 104 -5.11 3.43 9.57
CA ASN A 104 -5.53 2.48 10.61
C ASN A 104 -6.94 2.72 11.09
N THR A 105 -7.30 3.99 11.11
CA THR A 105 -8.57 4.52 11.55
C THR A 105 -9.17 5.25 10.36
N TYR A 106 -10.49 5.24 10.29
CA TYR A 106 -11.21 6.05 9.32
C TYR A 106 -10.88 7.54 9.51
N TYR A 107 -10.72 8.00 10.77
CA TYR A 107 -10.25 9.36 11.09
C TYR A 107 -8.96 9.76 10.37
N SER A 108 -7.92 8.92 10.40
CA SER A 108 -6.65 9.24 9.73
C SER A 108 -6.79 9.30 8.20
N ALA A 109 -7.67 8.47 7.62
CA ALA A 109 -7.95 8.50 6.17
C ALA A 109 -8.78 9.73 5.80
N TYR A 110 -9.79 10.05 6.61
CA TYR A 110 -10.61 11.25 6.51
C TYR A 110 -9.75 12.51 6.50
N LYS A 111 -8.89 12.70 7.52
CA LYS A 111 -7.99 13.85 7.61
C LYS A 111 -7.04 13.98 6.41
N TYR A 112 -6.67 12.86 5.78
CA TYR A 112 -5.84 12.87 4.58
C TYR A 112 -6.61 13.40 3.37
N VAL A 113 -7.85 12.93 3.19
CA VAL A 113 -8.72 13.31 2.06
C VAL A 113 -9.16 14.77 2.17
N THR A 114 -9.51 15.24 3.37
CA THR A 114 -10.05 16.58 3.61
C THR A 114 -8.98 17.64 3.89
N LYS A 115 -7.70 17.39 3.55
CA LYS A 115 -6.62 18.32 3.89
C LYS A 115 -6.56 19.55 2.97
N GLU A 116 -6.86 19.36 1.69
CA GLU A 116 -6.79 20.43 0.66
C GLU A 116 -8.19 20.93 0.23
N ASP A 117 -9.20 20.06 0.22
CA ASP A 117 -10.54 20.40 -0.28
C ASP A 117 -11.45 20.88 0.85
N ASN A 118 -11.85 22.15 0.79
CA ASN A 118 -12.79 22.75 1.76
C ASN A 118 -14.24 22.30 1.55
N GLU A 119 -14.57 21.75 0.38
CA GLU A 119 -15.94 21.37 0.00
C GLU A 119 -16.10 19.85 -0.13
N CYS A 120 -15.39 19.08 0.68
CA CYS A 120 -15.49 17.61 0.67
C CYS A 120 -16.95 17.13 0.74
N LEU A 121 -17.27 16.07 0.01
CA LEU A 121 -18.58 15.44 0.01
C LEU A 121 -18.60 14.24 0.96
N HIS A 122 -19.59 14.18 1.84
CA HIS A 122 -19.71 13.15 2.87
C HIS A 122 -20.96 12.29 2.67
N SER A 123 -20.92 11.06 3.19
CA SER A 123 -22.12 10.23 3.35
C SER A 123 -23.16 10.90 4.25
N GLU A 124 -24.46 10.70 4.01
CA GLU A 124 -25.56 11.34 4.76
C GLU A 124 -25.46 11.20 6.30
N GLN A 125 -25.02 10.05 6.80
CA GLN A 125 -24.87 9.77 8.23
C GLN A 125 -23.41 9.77 8.68
N HIS A 126 -22.61 10.71 8.18
CA HIS A 126 -21.20 10.80 8.53
C HIS A 126 -21.02 11.30 9.98
N PRO A 127 -20.20 10.62 10.81
CA PRO A 127 -19.93 11.09 12.17
C PRO A 127 -19.15 12.40 12.14
N ASP A 128 -19.36 13.28 13.14
CA ASP A 128 -18.46 14.41 13.32
C ASP A 128 -17.07 13.91 13.72
N LEU A 129 -16.07 14.28 12.91
CA LEU A 129 -14.66 13.94 13.08
C LEU A 129 -13.80 15.19 13.30
N SER A 130 -14.38 16.25 13.85
CA SER A 130 -13.67 17.46 14.27
C SER A 130 -12.54 17.19 15.27
N SER A 131 -12.72 16.17 16.14
CA SER A 131 -11.75 15.81 17.19
C SER A 131 -11.10 14.43 16.97
N PRO A 132 -9.79 14.27 17.27
CA PRO A 132 -9.09 13.01 17.11
C PRO A 132 -9.54 11.96 18.14
N PRO A 133 -9.69 10.69 17.75
CA PRO A 133 -10.03 9.63 18.69
C PRO A 133 -8.86 9.36 19.65
N LYS A 134 -9.16 9.31 20.96
CA LYS A 134 -8.19 9.07 22.04
C LYS A 134 -7.32 7.82 21.84
N THR A 135 -7.79 6.85 21.05
CA THR A 135 -7.11 5.56 20.82
C THR A 135 -6.17 5.55 19.61
N GLU A 136 -6.03 6.64 18.86
CA GLU A 136 -5.28 6.66 17.59
C GLU A 136 -3.81 6.25 17.75
N GLN A 137 -3.11 6.83 18.72
CA GLN A 137 -1.70 6.55 18.97
C GLN A 137 -1.46 5.08 19.37
N ALA A 138 -2.36 4.51 20.17
CA ALA A 138 -2.30 3.11 20.58
C ALA A 138 -2.46 2.17 19.38
N LEU A 139 -3.42 2.47 18.48
CA LEU A 139 -3.67 1.68 17.28
C LEU A 139 -2.51 1.75 16.28
N ALA A 140 -1.94 2.94 16.06
CA ALA A 140 -0.77 3.13 15.21
C ALA A 140 0.45 2.35 15.70
N SER A 141 0.71 2.42 17.01
CA SER A 141 1.80 1.69 17.65
C SER A 141 1.65 0.17 17.51
N LYS A 142 0.42 -0.35 17.64
CA LYS A 142 0.13 -1.79 17.48
C LYS A 142 0.42 -2.29 16.05
N LYS A 143 0.02 -1.53 15.01
CA LYS A 143 0.31 -1.92 13.60
C LYS A 143 1.80 -1.84 13.28
N ARG A 144 2.51 -0.82 13.78
CA ARG A 144 3.97 -0.69 13.60
C ARG A 144 4.70 -1.92 14.15
N LYS A 145 4.41 -2.29 15.40
CA LYS A 145 4.96 -3.51 16.03
C LYS A 145 4.60 -4.78 15.25
N ALA A 146 3.40 -4.87 14.68
CA ALA A 146 3.00 -6.01 13.86
C ALA A 146 3.77 -6.10 12.53
N ARG A 147 4.01 -4.96 11.86
CA ARG A 147 4.81 -4.87 10.64
C ARG A 147 6.27 -5.27 10.89
N GLU A 148 6.86 -4.80 12.00
CA GLU A 148 8.23 -5.17 12.42
C GLU A 148 8.37 -6.67 12.70
N LYS A 149 7.40 -7.29 13.38
CA LYS A 149 7.39 -8.74 13.61
C LYS A 149 7.31 -9.52 12.30
N ASN A 150 6.48 -9.06 11.36
CA ASN A 150 6.33 -9.70 10.06
C ASN A 150 7.58 -9.53 9.18
N SER A 151 8.22 -8.36 9.16
CA SER A 151 9.47 -8.16 8.40
C SER A 151 10.59 -9.02 8.97
N THR A 152 10.67 -9.16 10.30
CA THR A 152 11.64 -10.03 10.97
C THR A 152 11.41 -11.50 10.61
N ARG A 153 10.15 -11.96 10.61
CA ARG A 153 9.78 -13.33 10.16
C ARG A 153 10.13 -13.57 8.69
N GLN A 154 9.81 -12.63 7.81
CA GLN A 154 10.18 -12.73 6.39
C GLN A 154 11.70 -12.75 6.19
N ARG A 155 12.46 -11.94 6.94
CA ARG A 155 13.92 -11.93 6.89
C ARG A 155 14.51 -13.27 7.36
N LYS A 156 13.94 -13.87 8.41
CA LYS A 156 14.34 -15.20 8.90
C LYS A 156 14.04 -16.29 7.87
N ALA A 157 12.83 -16.32 7.31
CA ALA A 157 12.44 -17.28 6.28
C ALA A 157 13.31 -17.16 5.01
N ARG A 158 13.65 -15.93 4.59
CA ARG A 158 14.56 -15.69 3.46
C ARG A 158 15.98 -16.18 3.76
N LYS A 159 16.47 -16.02 5.00
CA LYS A 159 17.78 -16.54 5.42
C LYS A 159 17.80 -18.06 5.46
N GLU A 160 16.77 -18.70 6.00
CA GLU A 160 16.63 -20.17 6.02
C GLU A 160 16.57 -20.74 4.59
N LYS A 161 15.80 -20.12 3.70
CA LYS A 161 15.72 -20.52 2.30
C LYS A 161 17.03 -20.30 1.53
N CYS A 162 17.81 -19.28 1.88
CA CYS A 162 19.16 -19.09 1.34
C CYS A 162 20.12 -20.18 1.84
N LEU A 163 20.03 -20.55 3.13
CA LEU A 163 20.83 -21.62 3.74
C LEU A 163 20.53 -23.01 3.17
N THR A 164 19.29 -23.30 2.75
CA THR A 164 18.94 -24.59 2.11
C THR A 164 19.51 -24.71 0.70
N VAL A 165 19.60 -23.61 -0.06
CA VAL A 165 20.22 -23.59 -1.40
C VAL A 165 21.71 -23.96 -1.35
N TYR A 166 22.41 -23.60 -0.26
CA TYR A 166 23.82 -24.01 -0.07
C TYR A 166 23.98 -25.45 0.44
N LYS A 167 22.92 -26.12 0.89
CA LYS A 167 22.97 -27.52 1.35
C LYS A 167 22.65 -28.51 0.22
N GLU A 168 21.87 -28.13 -0.78
CA GLU A 168 21.56 -28.99 -1.94
C GLU A 168 22.70 -29.04 -2.98
N ASN A 169 23.66 -28.11 -2.93
CA ASN A 169 24.84 -28.11 -3.83
C ASN A 169 26.07 -28.84 -3.27
N ASN A 170 25.95 -29.66 -2.22
CA ASN A 170 27.09 -30.35 -1.58
C ASN A 170 26.97 -31.89 -1.56
N HIS A 171 26.18 -32.49 -2.45
CA HIS A 171 26.12 -33.94 -2.66
C HIS A 171 26.41 -34.32 -4.11
N GLU A 172 27.66 -34.05 -4.54
CA GLU A 172 28.41 -34.61 -5.68
C GLU A 172 29.56 -33.59 -5.89
N VAL A 173 30.84 -33.88 -5.66
CA VAL A 173 31.65 -34.94 -6.24
C VAL A 173 32.82 -35.25 -5.28
N ALA A 174 33.05 -36.52 -5.00
CA ALA A 174 34.29 -37.03 -4.42
C ALA A 174 34.96 -37.97 -5.43
N ALA A 175 36.13 -37.57 -5.96
CA ALA A 175 37.27 -38.38 -6.45
C ALA A 175 38.18 -37.46 -7.29
N GLY A 176 39.29 -36.93 -6.75
CA GLY A 176 40.67 -37.46 -6.91
C GLY A 176 41.37 -36.78 -8.09
N VAL A 177 42.43 -35.97 -7.94
CA VAL A 177 43.87 -36.34 -7.81
C VAL A 177 44.65 -35.14 -7.21
N PRO A 178 45.75 -35.35 -6.44
CA PRO A 178 46.42 -34.31 -5.68
C PRO A 178 47.57 -33.65 -6.45
N CYS A 179 47.70 -32.32 -6.34
CA CYS A 179 48.94 -31.62 -6.64
C CYS A 179 49.46 -30.94 -5.37
N SER A 180 50.59 -31.46 -4.90
CA SER A 180 51.46 -30.94 -3.85
C SER A 180 52.06 -29.58 -4.24
N GLY A 181 52.12 -28.64 -3.30
CA GLY A 181 52.85 -27.39 -3.47
C GLY A 181 52.76 -26.49 -2.24
N ALA A 182 53.78 -26.56 -1.39
CA ALA A 182 54.00 -25.89 -0.11
C ALA A 182 53.59 -24.41 0.03
N LYS A 183 53.12 -24.05 1.24
CA LYS A 183 53.11 -22.67 1.81
C LYS A 183 54.54 -22.22 2.18
N PRO A 184 54.83 -20.91 2.25
CA PRO A 184 54.72 -20.17 3.53
C PRO A 184 54.11 -18.76 3.33
N ARG A 185 53.25 -18.23 4.22
CA ARG A 185 53.47 -17.61 5.54
C ARG A 185 54.34 -16.34 5.51
N SER A 186 53.88 -15.30 6.22
CA SER A 186 54.48 -13.96 6.43
C SER A 186 54.07 -12.94 5.36
N GLN A 187 53.71 -11.66 5.61
CA GLN A 187 54.16 -10.77 6.68
C GLN A 187 53.19 -9.57 6.81
N LYS A 188 53.02 -9.08 8.03
CA LYS A 188 52.49 -7.74 8.32
C LYS A 188 53.45 -6.70 7.73
N CYS A 189 52.92 -5.66 7.06
CA CYS A 189 53.65 -4.41 6.88
C CYS A 189 52.85 -3.26 7.48
N VAL A 190 53.29 -2.89 8.69
CA VAL A 190 53.14 -1.56 9.27
C VAL A 190 54.14 -0.67 8.52
N GLY A 191 53.71 0.51 8.06
CA GLY A 191 54.60 1.51 7.47
C GLY A 191 54.29 2.89 8.03
N ARG A 192 55.23 3.41 8.81
CA ARG A 192 55.16 4.62 9.63
C ARG A 192 56.29 5.57 9.18
N ILE A 193 55.89 6.76 8.69
CA ILE A 193 56.52 8.12 8.66
C ILE A 193 57.77 8.45 7.80
N HIS A 194 57.70 9.69 7.30
CA HIS A 194 58.69 10.76 7.09
C HIS A 194 59.20 10.96 5.65
N SER A 195 58.77 12.08 5.05
CA SER A 195 59.60 13.29 5.00
C SER A 195 58.73 14.52 5.15
#